data_AF-A0A7J3XH19-F1
#
_entry.id   AF-A0A7J3XH19-F1
#
_cell.length_a   1.000
_cell.length_b   1.000
_cell.length_c   1.000
_cell.angle_alpha   90.00
_cell.angle_beta   90.00
_cell.angle_gamma   90.00
#
_symmetry.space_group_name_H-M   'P 1'
#
loop_
_entity.id
_entity.type
_entity.pdbx_description
1 polymer ?
#
loop_
_entity_poly.entity_id
_entity_poly.type
_entity_poly.pdbx_seq_one_letter_code
_entity_poly.pdbx_strand_id
1 'polypeptide(L)'
;FETGFKDIVLGYHRRRGVQERYDGLYEVECRVKRKIFRKLKEKKLKNYLRWKLANIVVRAAKERQYAIVLEKLGKNPAREMINHVKDGQLRHRVYQASFRGVQRAIEEKAKECGVPVVYVDPKNTSRMCPLHSAKIVYSNGSRVGRCSVGGELWHRDAVACINLLLRARLGLEQCSKPRRVYRRWEPHAVGLDRRP
;
A
#
# COMPACT_ATOMS: atom_id res chain seq x y z
N PHE A 1 7.05 -11.31 16.98
CA PHE A 1 5.83 -10.46 17.06
C PHE A 1 4.65 -11.19 16.44
N GLU A 2 3.75 -11.76 17.25
CA GLU A 2 2.49 -12.29 16.73
C GLU A 2 1.48 -11.16 16.57
N THR A 3 1.05 -10.97 15.34
CA THR A 3 0.19 -9.85 14.96
C THR A 3 -1.30 -10.17 15.10
N GLY A 4 -1.70 -11.39 15.50
CA GLY A 4 -3.12 -11.78 15.66
C GLY A 4 -3.94 -11.63 14.36
N PHE A 5 -3.28 -11.40 13.21
CA PHE A 5 -3.96 -11.22 11.93
C PHE A 5 -4.72 -12.48 11.51
N LYS A 6 -4.24 -13.66 11.93
CA LYS A 6 -4.93 -14.95 11.71
C LYS A 6 -6.37 -14.92 12.25
N ASP A 7 -6.60 -14.27 13.38
CA ASP A 7 -7.94 -14.18 13.99
C ASP A 7 -8.90 -13.28 13.20
N ILE A 8 -8.39 -12.28 12.46
CA ILE A 8 -9.23 -11.52 11.50
C ILE A 8 -9.67 -12.42 10.35
N VAL A 9 -8.75 -13.23 9.82
CA VAL A 9 -9.03 -14.15 8.72
C VAL A 9 -10.07 -15.18 9.16
N LEU A 10 -9.97 -15.71 10.38
CA LEU A 10 -10.98 -16.59 10.98
C LEU A 10 -12.33 -15.88 11.24
N GLY A 11 -12.30 -14.62 11.68
CA GLY A 11 -13.51 -13.80 11.84
C GLY A 11 -14.28 -13.63 10.51
N TYR A 12 -13.56 -13.50 9.40
CA TYR A 12 -14.16 -13.45 8.05
C TYR A 12 -14.91 -14.73 7.69
N HIS A 13 -14.32 -15.90 7.94
CA HIS A 13 -14.99 -17.18 7.70
C HIS A 13 -16.27 -17.32 8.55
N ARG A 14 -16.21 -16.90 9.82
CA ARG A 14 -17.38 -16.92 10.72
C ARG A 14 -18.50 -16.00 10.26
N ARG A 15 -18.17 -14.78 9.80
CA ARG A 15 -19.17 -13.84 9.27
C ARG A 15 -19.84 -14.38 8.02
N ARG A 16 -19.04 -14.93 7.10
CA ARG A 16 -19.52 -15.47 5.83
C ARG A 16 -20.42 -16.68 6.03
N GLY A 17 -20.06 -17.62 6.91
CA GLY A 17 -20.93 -18.75 7.23
C GLY A 17 -22.28 -18.34 7.82
N VAL A 18 -22.32 -17.25 8.59
CA VAL A 18 -23.58 -16.66 9.10
C VAL A 18 -24.36 -15.97 7.97
N GLN A 19 -23.69 -15.28 7.04
CA GLN A 19 -24.35 -14.69 5.87
C GLN A 19 -24.95 -15.78 4.97
N GLU A 20 -24.18 -16.78 4.59
CA GLU A 20 -24.62 -17.91 3.76
C GLU A 20 -25.80 -18.66 4.40
N ARG A 21 -25.79 -18.86 5.72
CA ARG A 21 -26.86 -19.57 6.44
C ARG A 21 -28.16 -18.77 6.55
N TYR A 22 -28.09 -17.44 6.72
CA TYR A 22 -29.26 -16.64 7.07
C TYR A 22 -29.75 -15.70 5.96
N ASP A 23 -28.91 -15.34 4.97
CA ASP A 23 -29.30 -14.43 3.89
C ASP A 23 -30.30 -15.07 2.91
N GLY A 24 -30.37 -16.41 2.82
CA GLY A 24 -31.39 -17.13 2.05
C GLY A 24 -32.71 -17.39 2.81
N LEU A 25 -32.71 -17.27 4.14
CA LEU A 25 -33.87 -17.61 5.00
C LEU A 25 -34.62 -16.38 5.54
N TYR A 26 -33.96 -15.22 5.61
CA TYR A 26 -34.53 -14.01 6.18
C TYR A 26 -34.11 -12.80 5.35
N GLU A 27 -35.07 -11.94 4.99
CA GLU A 27 -34.76 -10.63 4.42
C GLU A 27 -33.88 -9.78 5.37
N VAL A 28 -33.23 -8.79 4.77
CA VAL A 28 -32.15 -7.85 5.16
C VAL A 28 -31.97 -7.55 6.68
N GLU A 29 -32.99 -7.69 7.51
CA GLU A 29 -33.10 -7.20 8.88
C GLU A 29 -33.18 -8.30 9.99
N CYS A 30 -32.63 -9.50 9.79
CA CYS A 30 -32.66 -10.56 10.82
C CYS A 30 -32.04 -10.17 12.19
N ARG A 31 -32.86 -10.15 13.25
CA ARG A 31 -32.44 -9.85 14.64
C ARG A 31 -31.39 -10.85 15.17
N VAL A 32 -31.48 -12.12 14.76
CA VAL A 32 -30.54 -13.19 15.12
C VAL A 32 -29.17 -12.90 14.51
N LYS A 33 -29.12 -12.55 13.22
CA LYS A 33 -27.90 -12.15 12.51
C LYS A 33 -27.20 -10.97 13.19
N ARG A 34 -27.96 -9.94 13.59
CA ARG A 34 -27.43 -8.79 14.35
C ARG A 34 -26.83 -9.19 15.70
N LYS A 35 -27.48 -10.08 16.46
CA LYS A 35 -26.94 -10.58 17.74
C LYS A 35 -25.63 -11.36 17.54
N ILE A 36 -25.56 -12.22 16.52
CA ILE A 36 -24.35 -12.99 16.21
C ILE A 36 -23.20 -12.06 15.82
N PHE A 37 -23.43 -11.11 14.92
CA PHE A 37 -22.41 -10.14 14.50
C PHE A 37 -21.91 -9.26 15.65
N ARG A 38 -22.78 -8.88 16.59
CA ARG A 38 -22.35 -8.16 17.81
C ARG A 38 -21.39 -8.99 18.66
N LYS A 39 -21.64 -10.30 18.80
CA LYS A 39 -20.77 -11.23 19.56
C LYS A 39 -19.39 -11.41 18.92
N LEU A 40 -19.30 -11.33 17.58
CA LEU A 40 -18.02 -11.44 16.87
C LEU A 40 -17.06 -10.25 17.12
N LYS A 41 -17.56 -9.11 17.63
CA LYS A 41 -16.77 -7.91 17.99
C LYS A 41 -15.78 -7.45 16.91
N GLU A 42 -16.06 -7.73 15.63
CA GLU A 42 -15.14 -7.50 14.52
C GLU A 42 -14.68 -6.05 14.42
N LYS A 43 -15.59 -5.09 14.65
CA LYS A 43 -15.26 -3.66 14.64
C LYS A 43 -14.16 -3.33 15.66
N LYS A 44 -14.27 -3.88 16.87
CA LYS A 44 -13.28 -3.67 17.94
C LYS A 44 -11.95 -4.32 17.58
N LEU A 45 -11.97 -5.55 17.05
CA LEU A 45 -10.75 -6.25 16.64
C LEU A 45 -10.04 -5.55 15.47
N LYS A 46 -10.78 -5.14 14.43
CA LYS A 46 -10.24 -4.38 13.29
C LYS A 46 -9.62 -3.06 13.74
N ASN A 47 -10.26 -2.33 14.66
CA ASN A 47 -9.72 -1.10 15.22
C ASN A 47 -8.45 -1.36 16.04
N TYR A 48 -8.45 -2.37 16.91
CA TYR A 48 -7.27 -2.74 17.69
C TYR A 48 -6.07 -3.07 16.79
N LEU A 49 -6.28 -3.89 15.77
CA LEU A 49 -5.22 -4.33 14.87
C LEU A 49 -4.71 -3.20 13.96
N ARG A 50 -5.60 -2.29 13.55
CA ARG A 50 -5.20 -1.06 12.85
C ARG A 50 -4.23 -0.22 13.69
N TRP A 51 -4.58 0.04 14.96
CA TRP A 51 -3.73 0.81 15.86
C TRP A 51 -2.45 0.06 16.23
N LYS A 52 -2.52 -1.26 16.44
CA LYS A 52 -1.34 -2.11 16.66
C LYS A 52 -0.38 -2.03 15.48
N LEU A 53 -0.88 -2.11 14.24
CA LEU A 53 -0.08 -1.97 13.03
C LEU A 53 0.56 -0.58 12.93
N ALA A 54 -0.23 0.49 13.14
CA ALA A 54 0.28 1.85 13.13
C ALA A 54 1.39 2.07 14.15
N ASN A 55 1.22 1.58 15.37
CA ASN A 55 2.23 1.65 16.43
C ASN A 55 3.53 0.94 16.02
N ILE A 56 3.44 -0.27 15.44
CA ILE A 56 4.63 -1.02 15.01
C ILE A 56 5.38 -0.25 13.92
N VAL A 57 4.68 0.25 12.90
CA VAL A 57 5.29 0.98 11.78
C VAL A 57 5.95 2.28 12.26
N VAL A 58 5.22 3.09 13.02
CA VAL A 58 5.71 4.40 13.49
C VAL A 58 6.87 4.23 14.47
N ARG A 59 6.80 3.23 15.37
CA ARG A 59 7.90 2.93 16.30
C ARG A 59 9.16 2.53 15.54
N ALA A 60 9.04 1.63 14.56
CA ALA A 60 10.18 1.21 13.74
C ALA A 60 10.80 2.39 12.96
N ALA A 61 9.97 3.30 12.45
CA ALA A 61 10.43 4.51 11.78
C ALA A 61 11.13 5.47 12.75
N LYS A 62 10.56 5.69 13.94
CA LYS A 62 11.13 6.58 14.97
C LYS A 62 12.48 6.09 15.47
N GLU A 63 12.59 4.81 15.84
CA GLU A 63 13.82 4.19 16.33
C GLU A 63 14.97 4.29 15.32
N ARG A 64 14.66 4.31 14.03
CA ARG A 64 15.63 4.41 12.94
C ARG A 64 15.79 5.82 12.36
N GLN A 65 15.07 6.80 12.91
CA GLN A 65 15.01 8.17 12.39
C GLN A 65 14.64 8.24 10.90
N TYR A 66 13.70 7.39 10.48
CA TYR A 66 13.23 7.29 9.09
C TYR A 66 11.90 8.01 8.87
N ALA A 67 11.69 8.44 7.63
CA ALA A 67 10.39 8.86 7.14
C ALA A 67 9.54 7.65 6.72
N ILE A 68 8.22 7.80 6.81
CA ILE A 68 7.26 6.79 6.35
C ILE A 68 6.75 7.21 4.97
N VAL A 69 6.90 6.33 3.98
CA VAL A 69 6.35 6.54 2.64
C VAL A 69 5.04 5.77 2.50
N LEU A 70 3.96 6.46 2.15
CA LEU A 70 2.64 5.88 1.91
C LEU A 70 2.18 6.13 0.48
N GLU A 71 1.43 5.18 -0.07
CA GLU A 71 0.79 5.36 -1.38
C GLU A 71 -0.35 6.39 -1.30
N LYS A 72 -0.45 7.27 -2.29
CA LYS A 72 -1.56 8.21 -2.44
C LYS A 72 -2.79 7.46 -2.96
N LEU A 73 -3.63 6.99 -2.04
CA LEU A 73 -4.86 6.28 -2.38
C LEU A 73 -5.97 7.24 -2.83
N GLY A 74 -6.70 6.85 -3.88
CA GLY A 74 -7.88 7.56 -4.39
C GLY A 74 -9.03 7.63 -3.38
N LYS A 75 -10.17 8.22 -3.77
CA LYS A 75 -11.35 8.38 -2.90
C LYS A 75 -11.84 7.04 -2.34
N ASN A 76 -11.90 6.02 -3.20
CA ASN A 76 -12.39 4.68 -2.87
C ASN A 76 -11.42 3.60 -3.43
N PRO A 77 -10.27 3.37 -2.78
CA PRO A 77 -9.23 2.47 -3.31
C PRO A 77 -9.75 1.03 -3.47
N ALA A 78 -10.59 0.57 -2.53
CA ALA A 78 -11.18 -0.76 -2.63
C ALA A 78 -12.02 -0.94 -3.91
N ARG A 79 -12.79 0.08 -4.32
CA ARG A 79 -13.63 0.00 -5.52
C ARG A 79 -12.79 -0.08 -6.79
N GLU A 80 -11.75 0.74 -6.88
CA GLU A 80 -10.80 0.73 -8.00
C GLU A 80 -10.09 -0.63 -8.12
N MET A 81 -9.67 -1.21 -6.99
CA MET A 81 -9.05 -2.53 -6.96
C MET A 81 -10.04 -3.65 -7.35
N ILE A 82 -11.29 -3.57 -6.89
CA ILE A 82 -12.34 -4.57 -7.13
C ILE A 82 -12.73 -4.67 -8.60
N ASN A 83 -12.69 -3.57 -9.35
CA ASN A 83 -13.06 -3.55 -10.77
C ASN A 83 -12.24 -4.52 -11.64
N HIS A 84 -11.04 -4.89 -11.19
CA HIS A 84 -10.13 -5.79 -11.91
C HIS A 84 -10.13 -7.22 -11.36
N VAL A 85 -10.93 -7.51 -10.33
CA VAL A 85 -10.99 -8.82 -9.66
C VAL A 85 -12.27 -9.55 -10.05
N LYS A 86 -12.14 -10.70 -10.70
CA LYS A 86 -13.30 -11.53 -11.10
C LYS A 86 -13.88 -12.34 -9.94
N ASP A 87 -13.03 -12.81 -9.01
CA ASP A 87 -13.45 -13.64 -7.88
C ASP A 87 -14.21 -12.83 -6.81
N GLY A 88 -15.48 -13.17 -6.60
CA GLY A 88 -16.35 -12.55 -5.59
C GLY A 88 -15.80 -12.63 -4.17
N GLN A 89 -15.08 -13.70 -3.81
CA GLN A 89 -14.51 -13.84 -2.47
C GLN A 89 -13.37 -12.84 -2.25
N LEU A 90 -12.45 -12.74 -3.21
CA LEU A 90 -11.39 -11.74 -3.20
C LEU A 90 -11.97 -10.31 -3.24
N ARG A 91 -13.02 -10.05 -4.03
CA ARG A 91 -13.69 -8.74 -4.06
C ARG A 91 -14.19 -8.33 -2.68
N HIS A 92 -14.90 -9.22 -1.99
CA HIS A 92 -15.40 -8.93 -0.66
C HIS A 92 -14.26 -8.73 0.35
N ARG A 93 -13.18 -9.51 0.28
CA ARG A 93 -12.00 -9.32 1.14
C ARG A 93 -11.33 -7.96 0.93
N VAL A 94 -11.17 -7.54 -0.32
CA VAL A 94 -10.62 -6.22 -0.68
C VAL A 94 -11.54 -5.11 -0.19
N TYR A 95 -12.86 -5.27 -0.30
CA TYR A 95 -13.83 -4.30 0.21
C TYR A 95 -13.74 -4.13 1.73
N GLN A 96 -13.53 -5.23 2.45
CA GLN A 96 -13.40 -5.23 3.91
C GLN A 96 -12.05 -4.71 4.40
N ALA A 97 -11.03 -4.66 3.54
CA ALA A 97 -9.72 -4.11 3.85
C ALA A 97 -9.82 -2.59 3.97
N SER A 98 -9.79 -2.08 5.21
CA SER A 98 -9.92 -0.65 5.50
C SER A 98 -8.63 0.13 5.22
N PHE A 99 -8.18 0.19 3.95
CA PHE A 99 -6.90 0.80 3.56
C PHE A 99 -6.70 2.22 4.08
N ARG A 100 -7.67 3.11 3.84
CA ARG A 100 -7.65 4.50 4.35
C ARG A 100 -7.66 4.56 5.88
N GLY A 101 -8.34 3.62 6.54
CA GLY A 101 -8.33 3.56 8.00
C GLY A 101 -6.93 3.28 8.53
N VAL A 102 -6.20 2.35 7.89
CA VAL A 102 -4.81 2.06 8.26
C VAL A 102 -3.90 3.26 8.01
N GLN A 103 -4.02 3.92 6.85
CA GLN A 103 -3.23 5.13 6.56
C GLN A 103 -3.46 6.23 7.57
N ARG A 104 -4.72 6.55 7.90
CA ARG A 104 -5.06 7.56 8.90
C ARG A 104 -4.47 7.25 10.28
N ALA A 105 -4.57 5.99 10.73
CA ALA A 105 -4.00 5.60 12.01
C ALA A 105 -2.46 5.74 12.01
N ILE A 106 -1.79 5.46 10.89
CA ILE A 106 -0.35 5.70 10.74
C ILE A 106 -0.05 7.20 10.76
N GLU A 107 -0.78 8.03 10.00
CA GLU A 107 -0.61 9.49 9.97
C GLU A 107 -0.80 10.12 11.35
N GLU A 108 -1.90 9.79 12.03
CA GLU A 108 -2.21 10.27 13.38
C GLU A 108 -1.09 9.90 14.35
N LYS A 109 -0.68 8.62 14.35
CA LYS A 109 0.38 8.15 15.23
C LYS A 109 1.76 8.74 14.91
N ALA A 110 2.05 8.92 13.62
CA ALA A 110 3.30 9.53 13.16
C ALA A 110 3.37 10.99 13.60
N LYS A 111 2.26 11.74 13.48
CA LYS A 111 2.15 13.13 13.95
C LYS A 111 2.38 13.25 15.45
N GLU A 112 1.79 12.37 16.26
CA GLU A 112 2.04 12.30 17.71
C GLU A 112 3.52 12.05 18.04
N CYS A 113 4.21 11.26 17.22
CA CYS A 113 5.59 10.83 17.47
C CYS A 113 6.65 11.72 16.78
N GLY A 114 6.24 12.76 16.02
CA GLY A 114 7.13 13.61 15.24
C GLY A 114 7.79 12.90 14.05
N VAL A 115 7.20 11.83 13.53
CA VAL A 115 7.73 11.06 12.39
C VAL A 115 7.16 11.63 11.08
N PRO A 116 8.00 12.00 10.10
CA PRO A 116 7.52 12.54 8.83
C PRO A 116 6.86 11.47 7.96
N VAL A 117 5.75 11.83 7.32
CA VAL A 117 5.00 10.97 6.39
C VAL A 117 4.96 11.62 5.01
N VAL A 118 5.31 10.86 3.98
CA VAL A 118 5.35 11.31 2.58
C VAL A 118 4.39 10.46 1.75
N TYR A 119 3.54 11.12 0.98
CA TYR A 119 2.62 10.46 0.05
C TYR A 119 3.20 10.42 -1.36
N VAL A 120 3.16 9.25 -2.00
CA VAL A 120 3.70 9.02 -3.34
C VAL A 120 2.63 8.42 -4.24
N ASP A 121 2.57 8.86 -5.51
CA ASP A 121 1.69 8.26 -6.51
C ASP A 121 2.05 6.77 -6.72
N PRO A 122 1.11 5.83 -6.51
CA PRO A 122 1.35 4.40 -6.72
C PRO A 122 1.38 3.98 -8.21
N LYS A 123 1.09 4.86 -9.16
CA LYS A 123 0.94 4.49 -10.57
C LYS A 123 2.20 3.84 -11.13
N ASN A 124 2.06 2.63 -11.66
CA ASN A 124 3.12 1.81 -12.27
C ASN A 124 4.29 1.39 -11.35
N THR A 125 4.19 1.60 -10.03
CA THR A 125 5.27 1.22 -9.09
C THR A 125 5.56 -0.27 -9.09
N SER A 126 4.58 -1.12 -9.36
CA SER A 126 4.73 -2.58 -9.41
C SER A 126 5.05 -3.15 -10.79
N ARG A 127 5.06 -2.31 -11.85
CA ARG A 127 5.20 -2.76 -13.24
C ARG A 127 6.53 -2.34 -13.89
N MET A 128 7.28 -1.46 -13.23
CA MET A 128 8.52 -0.90 -13.76
C MET A 128 9.71 -1.49 -13.05
N CYS A 129 10.71 -1.96 -13.80
CA CYS A 129 11.98 -2.38 -13.26
C CYS A 129 12.68 -1.16 -12.62
N PRO A 130 13.11 -1.24 -11.35
CA PRO A 130 13.76 -0.12 -10.67
C PRO A 130 15.13 0.21 -11.28
N LEU A 131 15.78 -0.74 -11.95
CA LEU A 131 17.08 -0.56 -12.60
C LEU A 131 16.93 -0.01 -14.02
N HIS A 132 16.14 -0.69 -14.85
CA HIS A 132 16.06 -0.41 -16.29
C HIS A 132 14.96 0.58 -16.67
N SER A 133 14.10 0.99 -15.73
CA SER A 133 12.89 1.77 -16.04
C SER A 133 12.07 1.15 -17.18
N ALA A 134 12.07 -0.17 -17.27
CA ALA A 134 11.41 -0.96 -18.31
C ALA A 134 10.24 -1.77 -17.73
N LYS A 135 9.33 -2.24 -18.59
CA LYS A 135 8.19 -3.04 -18.13
C LYS A 135 8.65 -4.40 -17.61
N ILE A 136 8.08 -4.82 -16.49
CA ILE A 136 8.20 -6.18 -15.98
C ILE A 136 7.04 -6.99 -16.55
N VAL A 137 7.38 -8.09 -17.21
CA VAL A 137 6.43 -9.06 -17.75
C VAL A 137 6.14 -10.10 -16.68
N TYR A 138 4.90 -10.10 -16.20
CA TYR A 138 4.41 -11.11 -15.26
C TYR A 138 3.67 -12.20 -16.03
N SER A 139 4.00 -13.46 -15.78
CA SER A 139 3.16 -14.57 -16.21
C SER A 139 1.84 -14.55 -15.45
N ASN A 140 0.76 -15.02 -16.08
CA ASN A 140 -0.58 -14.97 -15.50
C ASN A 140 -0.61 -15.62 -14.10
N GLY A 141 -1.04 -14.85 -13.10
CA GLY A 141 -1.12 -15.29 -11.71
C GLY A 141 0.19 -15.22 -10.91
N SER A 142 1.36 -15.08 -11.56
CA SER A 142 2.64 -15.03 -10.86
C SER A 142 2.89 -13.69 -10.17
N ARG A 143 3.43 -13.76 -8.95
CA ARG A 143 3.97 -12.61 -8.21
C ARG A 143 5.40 -12.28 -8.63
N VAL A 144 6.06 -13.17 -9.36
CA VAL A 144 7.40 -12.98 -9.91
C VAL A 144 7.28 -12.67 -11.40
N GLY A 145 7.92 -11.61 -11.85
CA GLY A 145 7.98 -11.22 -13.25
C GLY A 145 9.40 -11.02 -13.73
N ARG A 146 9.59 -10.99 -15.05
CA ARG A 146 10.90 -10.78 -15.69
C ARG A 146 10.99 -9.39 -16.29
N CYS A 147 12.11 -8.71 -16.07
CA CYS A 147 12.43 -7.44 -16.73
C CYS A 147 12.52 -7.64 -18.26
N SER A 148 11.87 -6.78 -19.05
CA SER A 148 11.90 -6.90 -20.52
C SER A 148 13.24 -6.51 -21.16
N VAL A 149 14.14 -5.88 -20.42
CA VAL A 149 15.44 -5.41 -20.92
C VAL A 149 16.57 -6.27 -20.34
N GLY A 150 16.74 -6.27 -19.01
CA GLY A 150 17.83 -6.98 -18.34
C GLY A 150 17.54 -8.46 -18.01
N GLY A 151 16.30 -8.91 -18.17
CA GLY A 151 15.94 -10.31 -17.90
C GLY A 151 15.90 -10.70 -16.41
N GLU A 152 16.11 -9.77 -15.48
CA GLU A 152 16.10 -10.07 -14.04
C GLU A 152 14.71 -10.46 -13.55
N LEU A 153 14.68 -11.32 -12.54
CA LEU A 153 13.46 -11.73 -11.87
C LEU A 153 13.15 -10.81 -10.70
N TRP A 154 11.90 -10.38 -10.64
CA TRP A 154 11.43 -9.40 -9.67
C TRP A 154 10.14 -9.86 -9.02
N HIS A 155 10.11 -9.82 -7.68
CA HIS A 155 8.86 -9.98 -6.94
C HIS A 155 8.07 -8.66 -6.98
N ARG A 156 6.78 -8.73 -7.32
CA ARG A 156 5.89 -7.58 -7.54
C ARG A 156 5.86 -6.61 -6.37
N ASP A 157 5.75 -7.14 -5.15
CA ASP A 157 5.62 -6.32 -3.95
C ASP A 157 6.98 -5.70 -3.55
N ALA A 158 8.09 -6.38 -3.83
CA ALA A 158 9.43 -5.83 -3.56
C ALA A 158 9.74 -4.67 -4.50
N VAL A 159 9.42 -4.82 -5.79
CA VAL A 159 9.56 -3.76 -6.79
C VAL A 159 8.70 -2.54 -6.45
N ALA A 160 7.46 -2.77 -6.01
CA ALA A 160 6.59 -1.68 -5.58
C ALA A 160 7.23 -0.86 -4.45
N CYS A 161 7.74 -1.51 -3.41
CA CYS A 161 8.43 -0.84 -2.30
C CYS A 161 9.67 -0.04 -2.75
N ILE A 162 10.51 -0.64 -3.60
CA ILE A 162 11.72 0.02 -4.11
C ILE A 162 11.34 1.26 -4.94
N ASN A 163 10.37 1.15 -5.84
CA ASN A 163 9.95 2.26 -6.67
C ASN A 163 9.28 3.38 -5.87
N LEU A 164 8.52 3.06 -4.82
CA LEU A 164 7.98 4.07 -3.91
C LEU A 164 9.09 4.84 -3.19
N LEU A 165 10.10 4.13 -2.69
CA LEU A 165 11.26 4.74 -2.05
C LEU A 165 12.03 5.65 -3.01
N LEU A 166 12.30 5.18 -4.24
CA LEU A 166 12.98 5.96 -5.27
C LEU A 166 12.22 7.23 -5.61
N ARG A 167 10.88 7.16 -5.74
CA ARG A 167 10.05 8.34 -6.00
C ARG A 167 10.06 9.33 -4.84
N ALA A 168 9.96 8.85 -3.61
CA ALA A 168 10.03 9.70 -2.42
C ALA A 168 11.37 10.44 -2.34
N ARG A 169 12.48 9.75 -2.64
CA ARG A 169 13.83 10.33 -2.60
C ARG A 169 14.08 11.32 -3.74
N LEU A 170 13.62 11.02 -4.95
CA LEU A 170 13.92 11.80 -6.15
C LEU A 170 12.93 12.95 -6.40
N GLY A 171 11.86 13.08 -5.59
CA GLY A 171 10.80 14.06 -5.83
C GLY A 171 10.08 13.87 -7.16
N LEU A 172 10.15 12.66 -7.74
CA LEU A 172 9.56 12.34 -9.04
C LEU A 172 8.05 12.12 -8.88
N GLU A 173 7.31 13.20 -8.65
CA GLU A 173 5.94 13.26 -9.12
C GLU A 173 6.01 13.15 -10.65
N GLN A 174 5.60 12.01 -11.21
CA GLN A 174 5.62 11.85 -12.66
C GLN A 174 4.57 12.76 -13.29
N CYS A 175 5.00 13.97 -13.64
CA CYS A 175 4.46 14.71 -14.76
C CYS A 175 4.58 13.79 -15.99
N SER A 176 3.45 13.48 -16.62
CA SER A 176 3.28 12.49 -17.68
C SER A 176 3.90 12.89 -19.02
N LYS A 177 5.17 13.31 -19.06
CA LYS A 177 5.93 13.52 -20.29
C LYS A 177 7.37 13.03 -20.14
N PRO A 178 7.94 12.36 -21.15
CA PRO A 178 9.34 11.95 -21.12
C PRO A 178 10.20 13.21 -21.21
N ARG A 179 10.79 13.66 -20.10
CA ARG A 179 11.89 14.62 -20.17
C ARG A 179 13.13 13.88 -20.64
N ARG A 180 13.40 13.97 -21.95
CA ARG A 180 14.79 14.06 -22.42
C ARG A 180 15.48 15.14 -21.59
N VAL A 181 16.66 14.83 -21.08
CA VAL A 181 17.90 15.62 -21.12
C VAL A 181 18.75 15.23 -19.92
N TYR A 182 19.73 14.35 -20.15
CA TYR A 182 20.98 14.38 -19.41
C TYR A 182 21.65 15.72 -19.73
N ARG A 183 21.70 16.67 -18.78
CA ARG A 183 22.70 17.74 -18.85
C ARG A 183 23.96 17.23 -18.17
N ARG A 184 24.94 16.97 -19.03
CA ARG A 184 26.38 16.92 -18.77
C ARG A 184 26.77 18.02 -17.76
N TRP A 185 27.39 17.62 -16.65
CA TRP A 185 28.10 18.54 -15.77
C TRP A 185 29.39 18.99 -16.49
N GLU A 186 29.56 20.29 -16.68
CA GLU A 186 30.86 20.90 -17.00
C GLU A 186 31.33 21.69 -15.77
N PRO A 187 32.56 21.47 -15.28
CA PRO A 187 33.08 22.24 -14.16
C PRO A 187 33.53 23.62 -14.65
N HIS A 188 32.87 24.68 -14.17
CA HIS A 188 33.29 26.06 -14.42
C HIS A 188 34.65 26.33 -13.77
N ALA A 189 35.59 26.79 -14.59
CA ALA A 189 36.91 27.27 -14.22
C ALA A 189 36.82 28.48 -13.27
N VAL A 190 37.62 28.45 -12.21
CA VAL A 190 37.85 29.56 -11.29
C VAL A 190 38.75 30.58 -12.00
N GLY A 191 38.20 31.73 -12.36
CA GLY A 191 38.96 32.88 -12.85
C GLY A 191 39.61 33.62 -11.68
N LEU A 192 40.95 33.66 -11.66
CA LEU A 192 41.73 34.51 -10.78
C LEU A 192 41.63 35.96 -11.26
N ASP A 193 41.10 36.81 -10.38
CA ASP A 193 41.04 38.26 -10.52
C ASP A 193 42.42 38.86 -10.16
N ARG A 194 43.07 39.51 -11.13
CA ARG A 194 44.15 40.48 -10.88
C ARG A 194 43.94 41.65 -11.83
N ARG A 195 43.60 42.79 -11.25
CA ARG A 195 43.83 44.13 -11.82
C ARG A 195 44.78 44.88 -10.89
N PRO A 196 45.30 46.02 -11.35
CA PRO A 196 46.10 46.23 -12.56
C PRO A 196 47.60 46.15 -12.25
#